data_AF-A0A821D7M6-F1
#
_entry.id   AF-A0A821D7M6-F1
#
_cell.length_a   1.000
_cell.length_b   1.000
_cell.length_c   1.000
_cell.angle_alpha   90.00
_cell.angle_beta   90.00
_cell.angle_gamma   90.00
#
_symmetry.space_group_name_H-M   'P 1'
#
loop_
_entity.id
_entity.type
_entity.pdbx_description
1 polymer ?
#
loop_
_entity_poly.entity_id
_entity_poly.type
_entity_poly.pdbx_seq_one_letter_code
_entity_poly.pdbx_strand_id
1 'polypeptide(L)' 'EHPSEVQRQSIPQAILGTDIVCQVKSGMGKTTVFILVTLQQLKLVDGQVSVLVLCHTSNLTFSTRH' A
#
# COMPACT_ATOMS: atom_id res chain seq x y z
N GLU A 1 -14.66 -1.72 -13.19
CA GLU A 1 -14.13 -0.67 -12.29
C GLU A 1 -12.79 -0.18 -12.83
N HIS A 2 -12.56 1.13 -12.88
CA HIS A 2 -11.30 1.74 -13.31
C HIS A 2 -10.50 2.22 -12.10
N PRO A 3 -9.15 2.13 -12.11
CA PRO A 3 -8.33 2.59 -11.00
C PRO A 3 -8.55 4.08 -10.72
N SER A 4 -8.61 4.46 -9.44
CA SER A 4 -8.73 5.86 -9.02
C SER A 4 -7.50 6.66 -9.47
N GLU A 5 -7.61 7.99 -9.51
CA GLU A 5 -6.51 8.86 -9.94
C GLU A 5 -5.22 8.58 -9.17
N VAL A 6 -5.32 8.41 -7.86
CA VAL A 6 -4.16 8.08 -7.02
C VAL A 6 -3.61 6.69 -7.31
N GLN A 7 -4.44 5.70 -7.62
CA GLN A 7 -3.95 4.39 -8.03
C GLN A 7 -3.17 4.47 -9.35
N ARG A 8 -3.70 5.21 -10.34
CA ARG A 8 -3.03 5.39 -11.64
C ARG A 8 -1.68 6.08 -11.52
N GLN A 9 -1.57 7.08 -10.65
CA GLN A 9 -0.34 7.84 -10.48
C GLN A 9 0.68 7.11 -9.58
N SER A 10 0.23 6.56 -8.45
CA SER A 10 1.12 6.01 -7.43
C SER A 10 1.63 4.62 -7.76
N ILE A 11 0.81 3.73 -8.34
CA ILE A 11 1.20 2.33 -8.56
C ILE A 11 2.43 2.20 -9.46
N PRO A 12 2.52 2.86 -10.63
CA PRO A 12 3.69 2.73 -11.49
C PRO A 12 4.99 3.23 -10.83
N GLN A 13 4.93 4.36 -10.13
CA GLN A 13 6.09 4.91 -9.41
C GLN A 13 6.51 3.99 -8.27
N ALA A 14 5.54 3.41 -7.58
CA ALA A 14 5.79 2.59 -6.42
C ALA A 14 6.46 1.28 -6.80
N ILE A 15 6.04 0.66 -7.92
CA ILE A 15 6.66 -0.56 -8.46
C ILE A 15 8.15 -0.34 -8.79
N LEU A 16 8.55 0.87 -9.15
CA LEU A 16 9.95 1.22 -9.40
C LEU A 16 10.77 1.39 -8.11
N GLY A 17 10.19 1.14 -6.93
CA GLY A 17 10.84 1.29 -5.63
C GLY A 17 11.06 2.75 -5.22
N THR A 18 10.32 3.68 -5.82
CA THR A 18 10.41 5.11 -5.48
C THR A 18 9.53 5.42 -4.27
N ASP A 19 10.06 6.21 -3.34
CA ASP A 19 9.29 6.73 -2.20
C ASP A 19 8.20 7.68 -2.68
N ILE A 20 6.99 7.49 -2.16
CA ILE A 20 5.81 8.22 -2.62
C ILE A 20 5.09 8.86 -1.45
N VAL A 21 4.82 10.16 -1.60
CA VAL A 21 3.89 10.90 -0.74
C VAL A 21 2.62 11.17 -1.52
N CYS A 22 1.48 10.64 -1.05
CA CYS A 22 0.19 10.85 -1.68
C CYS A 22 -0.84 11.39 -0.69
N GLN A 23 -1.45 12.52 -1.06
CA GLN A 23 -2.54 13.13 -0.32
C GLN A 23 -3.84 12.98 -1.12
N VAL A 24 -4.81 12.25 -0.57
CA VAL A 24 -6.15 12.16 -1.15
C VAL A 24 -7.22 12.15 -0.07
N LYS A 25 -8.47 12.42 -0.47
CA LYS A 25 -9.65 12.34 0.39
C LYS A 25 -9.83 10.92 0.98
N SER A 26 -10.56 10.80 2.09
CA SER A 26 -10.88 9.50 2.69
C SER A 26 -11.66 8.63 1.70
N GLY A 27 -11.43 7.31 1.72
CA GLY A 27 -12.12 6.35 0.83
C GLY A 27 -11.57 6.22 -0.60
N MET A 28 -10.56 6.99 -1.00
CA MET A 28 -10.06 7.02 -2.40
C MET A 28 -9.04 5.93 -2.78
N GLY A 29 -8.96 4.83 -2.02
CA GLY A 29 -8.17 3.65 -2.41
C GLY A 29 -6.67 3.67 -2.05
N LYS A 30 -6.24 4.49 -1.07
CA LYS A 30 -4.85 4.48 -0.55
C LYS A 30 -4.41 3.11 -0.04
N THR A 31 -5.31 2.40 0.64
CA THR A 31 -5.06 1.04 1.14
C THR A 31 -4.75 0.06 0.00
N THR A 32 -5.49 0.15 -1.12
CA THR A 32 -5.26 -0.70 -2.30
C THR A 32 -3.90 -0.43 -2.95
N VAL A 33 -3.49 0.84 -3.04
CA VAL A 33 -2.14 1.20 -3.52
C VAL A 33 -1.08 0.57 -2.62
N PHE A 34 -1.22 0.74 -1.30
CA PHE A 34 -0.29 0.17 -0.33
C PHE A 34 -0.17 -1.36 -0.45
N ILE A 35 -1.31 -2.08 -0.50
CA ILE A 35 -1.34 -3.55 -0.59
C ILE A 35 -0.68 -4.04 -1.89
N LEU A 36 -1.08 -3.49 -3.04
CA LEU A 36 -0.56 -3.93 -4.35
C LEU A 36 0.95 -3.76 -4.44
N VAL A 37 1.44 -2.59 -4.02
CA VAL A 37 2.87 -2.27 -4.06
C VAL A 37 3.66 -3.17 -3.13
N THR A 38 3.14 -3.38 -1.92
CA THR A 38 3.76 -4.25 -0.91
C THR A 38 3.90 -5.67 -1.45
N LEU A 39 2.80 -6.26 -1.94
CA LEU A 39 2.80 -7.63 -2.48
C LEU A 39 3.72 -7.77 -3.70
N GLN A 40 3.75 -6.77 -4.58
CA GLN A 40 4.60 -6.81 -5.78
C GLN A 40 6.09 -6.80 -5.45
N GLN A 41 6.50 -6.13 -4.38
CA GLN A 41 7.90 -6.02 -3.97
C GLN A 41 8.32 -7.03 -2.90
N LEU A 42 7.37 -7.74 -2.31
CA LEU A 42 7.62 -8.65 -1.20
C LEU A 42 8.51 -9.82 -1.65
N LYS A 43 9.67 -9.95 -1.01
CA LYS A 43 10.50 -11.15 -1.07
C LYS A 43 10.40 -11.88 0.25
N LEU A 44 9.73 -13.01 0.25
CA LEU A 44 9.54 -13.81 1.45
C LEU A 44 10.87 -14.43 1.88
N VAL A 45 11.27 -14.15 3.11
CA VAL A 45 12.39 -14.80 3.79
C VAL A 45 11.87 -15.30 5.12
N ASP A 46 11.98 -16.60 5.35
CA ASP A 46 11.45 -17.23 6.56
C ASP A 46 12.00 -16.58 7.83
N GLY A 47 11.09 -16.28 8.75
CA GLY A 47 11.42 -15.66 10.03
C GLY A 47 11.75 -14.15 9.98
N GLN A 48 11.61 -13.47 8.83
CA GLN A 48 11.91 -12.04 8.71
C GLN A 48 10.67 -11.18 8.45
N VAL A 49 10.58 -10.05 9.15
CA VAL A 49 9.59 -9.00 8.87
C VAL A 49 10.07 -8.20 7.67
N SER A 50 9.31 -8.25 6.56
CA SER A 50 9.66 -7.56 5.32
C SER A 50 8.97 -6.21 5.13
N VAL A 51 7.90 -5.93 5.89
CA VAL A 51 7.03 -4.76 5.69
C VAL A 51 6.52 -4.25 7.03
N LEU A 52 6.57 -2.93 7.24
CA LEU A 52 5.98 -2.25 8.40
C LEU A 52 4.93 -1.24 7.94
N VAL A 53 3.74 -1.29 8.53
CA VAL A 53 2.63 -0.35 8.27
C VAL A 53 2.30 0.39 9.54
N LEU A 54 2.42 1.72 9.52
CA LEU A 54 2.10 2.58 10.67
C LEU A 54 0.75 3.26 10.42
N CYS A 55 -0.16 3.11 11.38
CA CYS A 55 -1.53 3.65 11.31
C CYS A 55 -1.86 4.39 12.61
N HIS A 56 -2.54 5.54 12.50
CA HIS A 56 -2.98 6.31 13.68
C HIS A 56 -4.21 5.70 14.40
N THR A 57 -4.95 4.76 13.78
CA THR A 57 -6.12 4.09 14.38
C THR A 57 -6.18 2.60 14.03
N SER A 58 -6.60 1.78 15.00
CA SER A 58 -6.61 0.30 14.97
C SER A 58 -7.59 -0.34 13.97
N ASN A 59 -8.51 0.44 13.38
CA ASN A 59 -9.48 -0.08 12.40
C ASN A 59 -8.86 -0.43 11.05
N LEU A 60 -7.68 0.12 10.70
CA LEU A 60 -7.00 -0.22 9.44
C LEU A 60 -6.18 -1.53 9.55
N THR A 61 -5.82 -1.93 10.77
CA THR A 61 -5.02 -3.12 11.05
C THR A 61 -5.81 -4.43 10.97
N PHE A 62 -7.14 -4.39 11.07
CA PHE A 62 -7.97 -5.60 10.97
C PHE A 62 -8.13 -6.08 9.52
N SER A 63 -8.40 -5.17 8.57
CA SER A 63 -8.50 -5.51 7.13
C SER A 63 -7.17 -5.88 6.46
N THR A 64 -6.04 -5.70 7.15
CA THR A 64 -4.69 -6.02 6.64
C THR A 64 -4.10 -7.30 7.23
N ARG A 65 -4.81 -7.96 8.16
CA ARG A 65 -4.46 -9.29 8.67
C ARG A 65 -5.17 -10.35 7.83
N HIS A 66 -4.51 -10.83 6.79
CA HIS A 66 -4.80 -12.13 6.20
C HIS A 66 -3.52 -12.91 6.06
#